data_AF-A0A3R8CC24-F1
#
_entry.id   AF-A0A3R8CC24-F1
#
_cell.length_a   1.000
_cell.length_b   1.000
_cell.length_c   1.000
_cell.angle_alpha   90.00
_cell.angle_beta   90.00
_cell.angle_gamma   90.00
#
_symmetry.space_group_name_H-M   'P 1'
#
loop_
_entity.id
_entity.type
_entity.pdbx_description
1 polymer ?
#
loop_
_entity_poly.entity_id
_entity_poly.type
_entity_poly.pdbx_seq_one_letter_code
_entity_poly.pdbx_strand_id
1 'polypeptide(L)'
;MESTNLLIHLYGSKDRALHSIKVLLENELEGLEVEVEVNQDKRGWATITLCGSDEEFALNLLVKKYGIPTYQPKIGKSYKGYVDAINDKYIIVNIGTEV
;
A
#
# COMPACT_ATOMS: atom_id res chain seq x y z
N MET A 1 -15.98 -8.39 3.32
CA MET A 1 -15.38 -7.36 2.48
C MET A 1 -14.43 -6.55 3.33
N GLU A 2 -13.14 -6.58 2.98
CA GLU A 2 -12.07 -5.90 3.69
C GLU A 2 -11.45 -4.78 2.84
N SER A 3 -11.06 -3.66 3.44
CA SER A 3 -10.46 -2.54 2.69
C SER A 3 -9.39 -1.81 3.50
N THR A 4 -8.30 -1.42 2.83
CA THR A 4 -7.24 -0.63 3.44
C THR A 4 -6.45 0.17 2.42
N ASN A 5 -5.68 1.15 2.89
CA ASN A 5 -4.69 1.82 2.07
C ASN A 5 -3.36 1.10 2.24
N LEU A 6 -2.79 0.61 1.14
CA LEU A 6 -1.43 0.12 1.12
C LEU A 6 -0.48 1.30 0.98
N LEU A 7 0.71 1.17 1.57
CA LEU A 7 1.81 2.09 1.34
C LEU A 7 2.41 1.81 -0.05
N ILE A 8 1.62 2.07 -1.09
CA ILE A 8 1.99 2.01 -2.50
C ILE A 8 1.49 3.31 -3.09
N HIS A 9 2.42 4.23 -3.39
CA HIS A 9 2.06 5.52 -3.96
C HIS A 9 1.89 5.38 -5.47
N LEU A 10 0.74 5.82 -5.99
CA LEU A 10 0.41 5.75 -7.41
C LEU A 10 0.88 7.03 -8.11
N TYR A 11 1.77 6.88 -9.09
CA TYR A 11 2.33 7.97 -9.89
C TYR A 11 1.87 7.88 -11.36
N GLY A 12 1.87 9.01 -12.05
CA GLY A 12 1.59 9.07 -13.50
C GLY A 12 0.11 8.93 -13.86
N SER A 13 -0.16 8.26 -14.98
CA SER A 13 -1.53 8.07 -15.49
C SER A 13 -2.30 7.13 -14.57
N LYS A 14 -3.36 7.66 -13.94
CA LYS A 14 -4.18 6.97 -12.94
C LYS A 14 -4.62 5.58 -13.38
N ASP A 15 -5.22 5.45 -14.56
CA ASP A 15 -5.76 4.16 -15.03
C ASP A 15 -4.67 3.10 -15.23
N ARG A 16 -3.52 3.50 -15.80
CA ARG A 16 -2.39 2.59 -15.98
C ARG A 16 -1.78 2.18 -14.65
N ALA A 17 -1.63 3.12 -13.72
CA ALA A 17 -1.09 2.83 -12.39
C ALA A 17 -2.00 1.89 -11.61
N LEU A 18 -3.32 2.14 -11.61
CA LEU A 18 -4.31 1.28 -10.97
C LEU A 18 -4.33 -0.12 -11.56
N HIS A 19 -4.33 -0.23 -12.89
CA HIS A 19 -4.29 -1.53 -13.56
C HIS A 19 -3.00 -2.30 -13.23
N SER A 20 -1.85 -1.63 -13.25
CA SER A 20 -0.56 -2.26 -12.95
C SER A 20 -0.50 -2.78 -11.51
N ILE A 21 -1.01 -1.99 -10.55
CA ILE A 21 -1.10 -2.44 -9.16
C ILE A 21 -2.11 -3.56 -9.00
N LYS A 22 -3.27 -3.51 -9.67
CA LYS A 22 -4.23 -4.61 -9.62
C LYS A 22 -3.59 -5.93 -10.06
N VAL A 23 -2.93 -5.95 -11.22
CA VAL A 23 -2.23 -7.15 -11.72
C VAL A 23 -1.12 -7.60 -10.76
N LEU A 24 -0.35 -6.68 -10.19
CA LEU A 24 0.65 -7.01 -9.18
C LEU A 24 0.00 -7.72 -7.99
N LEU A 25 -1.09 -7.18 -7.44
CA LEU A 25 -1.76 -7.74 -6.27
C LEU A 25 -2.44 -9.07 -6.57
N GLU A 26 -3.07 -9.23 -7.74
CA GLU A 26 -3.65 -10.50 -8.18
C GLU A 26 -2.59 -11.60 -8.25
N ASN A 27 -1.38 -11.30 -8.75
CA ASN A 27 -0.28 -12.26 -8.76
C ASN A 27 0.24 -12.60 -7.36
N GLU A 28 0.27 -11.63 -6.44
CA GLU A 28 0.68 -11.84 -5.04
C GLU A 28 -0.30 -12.71 -4.26
N LEU A 29 -1.57 -12.68 -4.65
CA LEU A 29 -2.66 -13.43 -4.03
C LEU A 29 -3.01 -14.70 -4.83
N GLU A 30 -2.16 -15.10 -5.79
CA GLU A 30 -2.39 -16.31 -6.58
C GLU A 30 -2.57 -17.52 -5.65
N GLY A 31 -3.67 -18.25 -5.85
CA GLY A 31 -4.05 -19.39 -5.02
C GLY A 31 -4.92 -19.07 -3.81
N LEU A 32 -5.28 -17.80 -3.59
CA LEU A 32 -6.29 -17.38 -2.61
C LEU A 32 -7.62 -17.10 -3.30
N GLU A 33 -8.72 -17.47 -2.64
CA GLU A 33 -10.07 -17.21 -3.10
C GLU A 33 -10.50 -15.77 -2.74
N VAL A 34 -9.97 -14.80 -3.48
CA VAL A 34 -10.22 -13.38 -3.24
C VAL A 34 -10.21 -12.56 -4.55
N GLU A 35 -11.19 -11.68 -4.69
CA GLU A 35 -11.25 -10.67 -5.74
C GLU A 35 -10.61 -9.36 -5.26
N VAL A 36 -9.85 -8.69 -6.14
CA VAL A 36 -9.15 -7.44 -5.84
C VAL A 36 -9.73 -6.29 -6.64
N GLU A 37 -10.15 -5.24 -5.92
CA GLU A 37 -10.39 -3.91 -6.48
C GLU A 37 -9.31 -2.94 -5.99
N VAL A 38 -8.85 -2.08 -6.89
CA VAL A 38 -7.83 -1.07 -6.58
C VAL A 38 -8.34 0.30 -6.99
N ASN A 39 -8.28 1.23 -6.04
CA ASN A 39 -8.58 2.63 -6.18
C ASN A 39 -7.41 3.49 -5.68
N GLN A 40 -7.56 4.80 -5.78
CA GLN A 40 -6.59 5.76 -5.29
C GLN A 40 -7.27 6.70 -4.29
N ASP A 41 -6.66 6.90 -3.13
CA ASP A 41 -7.13 7.88 -2.17
C ASP A 41 -6.76 9.32 -2.56
N LYS A 42 -7.20 10.31 -1.78
CA LYS A 42 -6.92 11.73 -2.06
C LYS A 42 -5.44 12.12 -1.94
N ARG A 43 -4.62 11.28 -1.31
CA ARG A 43 -3.18 11.47 -1.08
C ARG A 43 -2.32 10.66 -2.05
N GLY A 44 -2.94 9.93 -2.98
CA GLY A 44 -2.24 9.15 -4.00
C GLY A 44 -1.92 7.71 -3.61
N TRP A 45 -2.36 7.24 -2.44
CA TRP A 45 -2.13 5.86 -1.98
C TRP A 45 -3.10 4.88 -2.63
N ALA A 46 -2.63 3.67 -2.90
CA ALA A 46 -3.47 2.58 -3.39
C ALA A 46 -4.45 2.13 -2.29
N THR A 47 -5.74 2.34 -2.50
CA THR A 47 -6.82 1.78 -1.69
C THR A 47 -7.21 0.44 -2.29
N ILE A 48 -7.09 -0.64 -1.53
CA ILE A 48 -7.51 -1.97 -1.95
C ILE A 48 -8.83 -2.33 -1.29
N THR A 49 -9.68 -3.04 -2.02
CA THR A 49 -10.86 -3.72 -1.49
C THR A 49 -10.76 -5.18 -1.89
N LEU A 50 -10.90 -6.07 -0.90
CA LEU A 50 -10.83 -7.51 -1.05
C LEU A 50 -12.20 -8.11 -0.73
N CYS A 51 -12.62 -9.07 -1.55
CA CYS A 51 -13.87 -9.80 -1.35
C CYS A 51 -13.63 -11.29 -1.63
N GLY A 52 -13.96 -12.16 -0.66
CA GLY A 52 -13.81 -13.60 -0.82
C GLY A 52 -13.69 -14.33 0.51
N SER A 53 -13.48 -15.65 0.46
CA SER A 53 -13.30 -16.50 1.64
C SER A 53 -11.96 -16.25 2.34
N ASP A 54 -10.94 -15.82 1.59
CA ASP A 54 -9.57 -15.57 2.09
C ASP A 54 -9.26 -14.08 2.34
N GLU A 55 -10.27 -13.20 2.33
CA GLU A 55 -10.08 -11.74 2.33
C GLU A 55 -9.25 -11.21 3.52
N GLU A 56 -9.44 -11.77 4.73
CA GLU A 56 -8.69 -11.35 5.92
C GLU A 56 -7.22 -11.78 5.85
N PHE A 57 -6.96 -13.01 5.38
CA PHE A 57 -5.60 -13.52 5.22
C PHE A 57 -4.86 -12.74 4.14
N ALA A 58 -5.51 -12.51 2.99
CA ALA A 58 -5.00 -11.71 1.90
C ALA A 58 -4.67 -10.27 2.35
N LEU A 59 -5.56 -9.63 3.10
CA LEU A 59 -5.33 -8.29 3.65
C LEU A 59 -4.07 -8.27 4.54
N ASN A 60 -3.98 -9.20 5.48
CA ASN A 60 -2.85 -9.28 6.41
C ASN A 60 -1.52 -9.55 5.69
N LEU A 61 -1.53 -10.40 4.66
CA LEU A 61 -0.37 -10.67 3.81
C LEU A 61 0.10 -9.38 3.12
N LEU A 62 -0.82 -8.66 2.47
CA LEU A 62 -0.50 -7.42 1.76
C LEU A 62 -0.04 -6.30 2.70
N VAL A 63 -0.70 -6.13 3.85
CA VAL A 63 -0.28 -5.16 4.89
C VAL A 63 1.11 -5.48 5.42
N LYS A 64 1.42 -6.75 5.67
CA LYS A 64 2.77 -7.15 6.09
C LYS A 64 3.81 -6.86 5.01
N LYS A 65 3.46 -7.11 3.74
CA LYS A 65 4.38 -6.93 2.60
C LYS A 65 4.61 -5.47 2.23
N TYR A 66 3.57 -4.65 2.14
CA TYR A 66 3.67 -3.27 1.66
C TYR A 66 3.62 -2.23 2.78
N GLY A 67 3.00 -2.55 3.92
CA GLY A 67 2.73 -1.60 4.99
C GLY A 67 1.49 -0.74 4.72
N ILE A 68 1.17 0.12 5.69
CA ILE A 68 0.07 1.08 5.60
C ILE A 68 0.59 2.51 5.81
N PRO A 69 0.02 3.52 5.12
CA PRO A 69 0.34 4.92 5.37
C PRO A 69 0.06 5.33 6.81
N THR A 70 1.03 6.00 7.44
CA THR A 70 0.91 6.59 8.77
C THR A 70 0.71 8.09 8.65
N TYR A 71 -0.38 8.60 9.25
CA TYR A 71 -0.71 10.03 9.23
C TYR A 71 -0.38 10.77 10.53
N GLN A 72 -0.10 10.04 11.61
CA GLN A 72 0.22 10.59 12.93
C GLN A 72 1.35 9.78 13.56
N PRO A 73 2.60 9.97 13.11
CA PRO A 73 3.74 9.25 13.65
C PRO A 73 3.97 9.63 15.11
N LYS A 74 4.41 8.65 15.90
CA LYS A 74 4.70 8.78 17.33
C LYS A 74 6.17 8.46 17.57
N ILE A 75 6.78 9.22 18.47
CA ILE A 75 8.16 9.01 18.88
C ILE A 75 8.32 7.60 19.48
N GLY A 76 9.41 6.92 19.13
CA GLY A 76 9.73 5.57 19.61
C GLY A 76 8.96 4.43 18.94
N LYS A 77 8.17 4.71 17.90
CA LYS A 77 7.53 3.69 17.06
C LYS A 77 8.31 3.47 15.77
N SER A 78 8.36 2.23 15.31
CA SER A 78 8.93 1.85 14.02
C SER A 78 7.85 1.86 12.95
N TYR A 79 8.21 2.37 11.78
CA TYR A 79 7.32 2.50 10.62
C TYR A 79 7.94 1.84 9.41
N LYS A 80 7.08 1.34 8.51
CA LYS A 80 7.49 0.92 7.18
C LYS A 80 7.38 2.12 6.24
N GLY A 81 8.33 2.25 5.33
CA GLY A 81 8.43 3.38 4.44
C GLY A 81 9.27 3.06 3.22
N TYR A 82 9.20 3.96 2.24
CA TYR A 82 10.04 3.90 1.04
C TYR A 82 11.03 5.05 1.09
N VAL A 83 12.24 4.80 0.62
CA VAL A 83 13.26 5.83 0.50
C VAL A 83 12.79 6.83 -0.55
N ASP A 84 12.57 8.07 -0.12
CA ASP A 84 12.13 9.17 -0.96
C ASP A 84 13.35 9.95 -1.48
N ALA A 85 14.33 10.20 -0.60
CA ALA A 85 15.59 10.82 -0.98
C ALA A 85 16.74 10.34 -0.10
N ILE A 86 17.95 10.34 -0.67
CA ILE A 86 19.20 10.08 0.04
C ILE A 86 20.04 11.35 -0.06
N ASN A 87 20.39 11.92 1.09
CA ASN A 87 21.27 13.08 1.21
C ASN A 87 22.57 12.65 1.89
N ASP A 88 23.59 13.51 1.85
CA ASP A 88 24.91 13.22 2.43
C ASP A 88 24.89 12.91 3.94
N LYS A 89 23.85 13.36 4.65
CA LYS A 89 23.74 13.25 6.12
C LYS A 89 22.57 12.41 6.61
N TYR A 90 21.55 12.21 5.77
CA TYR A 90 20.30 11.57 6.17
C TYR A 90 19.53 11.00 4.98
N ILE A 91 18.63 10.07 5.28
CA ILE A 91 17.69 9.48 4.31
C ILE A 91 16.30 10.01 4.66
N ILE A 92 15.58 10.50 3.66
CA ILE A 92 14.16 10.83 3.77
C ILE A 92 13.37 9.57 3.44
N VAL A 93 12.50 9.16 4.34
CA VAL A 93 11.65 7.98 4.19
C VAL A 93 10.19 8.43 4.19
N ASN A 94 9.48 8.15 3.11
CA ASN A 94 8.06 8.39 3.02
C ASN A 94 7.29 7.25 3.70
N ILE A 95 6.60 7.58 4.79
CA ILE A 95 5.79 6.65 5.58
C ILE A 95 4.28 6.90 5.44
N GLY A 96 3.83 7.77 4.53
CA GLY A 96 2.43 8.20 4.42
C GLY A 96 2.17 9.68 4.74
N THR A 97 3.14 10.33 5.38
CA THR A 97 3.10 11.74 5.74
C THR A 97 4.52 12.31 5.75
N GLU A 98 4.63 13.60 5.48
CA GLU A 98 5.83 14.37 5.79
C GLU A 98 5.87 14.64 7.31
N VAL A 99 7.07 14.60 7.89
CA VAL A 99 7.35 14.84 9.31
C VAL A 99 8.44 15.88 9.43
#